data_AF-A0A0A9X287-F1
#
_entry.id   AF-A0A0A9X287-F1
#
_cell.length_a   1.000
_cell.length_b   1.000
_cell.length_c   1.000
_cell.angle_alpha   90.00
_cell.angle_beta   90.00
_cell.angle_gamma   90.00
#
_symmetry.space_group_name_H-M   'P 1'
#
loop_
_entity.id
_entity.type
_entity.pdbx_description
1 polymer ?
#
loop_
_entity_poly.entity_id
_entity_poly.type
_entity_poly.pdbx_seq_one_letter_code
_entity_poly.pdbx_strand_id
1 'polypeptide(L)'
;SEYAMDPKILQQNEASMDPEIWEEDACEELVPCAVLDCGVKVPEEEPCLDFASFIQQENLLTSLRSEEIQDITKENPLVTNPDASTSSTKVGYERTGKPVYGSISTVGYNALRSDFETEYDNQAELLLGGREDPMETASFPDPEDQELVDALQCAIVRMYNDRLVEREWRKRIVRDHALIDSKKLYTVQQRLEVPFGKRNLLILLKFMRFLSGPELDFIIEGIMTQISLRQKLTGYLNYRSQGIRFKGGIKIYENLNKKHLKNFNDLLYQSIALSNEIVGGGRSGRKQSAPLVLHNLPGYGLLDEDEKHLCSTVRLVPETYHNFKKLLIAECKRHDGLKLAVARQVVKIDVNKTRKMFDLLKSKGFIWPPKS
;
A
#
# COMPACT_ATOMS: atom_id res chain seq x y z
N SER A 1 -0.93 69.45 1.14
CA SER A 1 0.50 69.21 0.95
C SER A 1 0.74 67.71 1.11
N GLU A 2 0.05 66.85 0.37
CA GLU A 2 0.33 66.56 -1.06
C GLU A 2 1.81 66.29 -1.30
N TYR A 3 2.17 65.01 -1.25
CA TYR A 3 3.25 64.44 -2.07
C TYR A 3 2.68 63.18 -2.70
N ALA A 4 2.15 63.35 -3.91
CA ALA A 4 1.80 62.27 -4.82
C ALA A 4 3.10 61.68 -5.37
N MET A 5 3.26 60.36 -5.24
CA MET A 5 4.30 59.60 -5.94
C MET A 5 3.73 59.06 -7.25
N ASP A 6 4.50 59.29 -8.31
CA ASP A 6 4.21 59.15 -9.74
C ASP A 6 3.95 57.69 -10.18
N PRO A 7 2.88 57.38 -10.94
CA PRO A 7 2.51 56.01 -11.35
C PRO A 7 3.42 55.36 -12.41
N LYS A 8 4.60 55.93 -12.72
CA LYS A 8 5.49 55.45 -13.79
C LYS A 8 6.55 54.42 -13.40
N ILE A 9 6.61 53.97 -12.14
CA ILE A 9 7.58 52.94 -11.70
C ILE A 9 7.00 51.50 -11.79
N LEU A 10 5.74 51.35 -12.20
CA LEU A 10 5.08 50.05 -12.38
C LEU A 10 5.05 49.53 -13.83
N GLN A 11 5.73 50.18 -14.77
CA GLN A 11 5.67 49.85 -16.21
C GLN A 11 7.02 49.46 -16.85
N GLN A 12 8.01 49.03 -16.06
CA GLN A 12 9.31 48.58 -16.61
C GLN A 12 9.67 47.10 -16.40
N ASN A 13 8.75 46.26 -15.92
CA ASN A 13 8.97 44.80 -15.81
C ASN A 13 8.03 43.95 -16.68
N GLU A 14 7.40 44.54 -17.70
CA GLU A 14 6.61 43.82 -18.69
C GLU A 14 7.26 43.91 -20.08
N ALA A 15 8.41 43.25 -20.23
CA ALA A 15 8.94 42.92 -21.54
C ALA A 15 9.75 41.61 -21.46
N SER A 16 9.38 40.68 -22.35
CA SER A 16 10.04 39.42 -22.70
C SER A 16 10.16 38.36 -21.59
N MET A 17 9.07 37.64 -21.34
CA MET A 17 9.13 36.19 -21.11
C MET A 17 8.16 35.57 -22.12
N ASP A 18 8.72 35.07 -23.21
CA ASP A 18 7.96 34.35 -24.23
C ASP A 18 7.25 33.15 -23.57
N PRO A 19 5.95 32.96 -23.83
CA PRO A 19 5.27 31.74 -23.42
C PRO A 19 5.82 30.63 -24.30
N GLU A 20 6.59 29.71 -23.71
CA GLU A 20 6.90 28.44 -24.34
C GLU A 20 5.56 27.72 -24.59
N ILE A 21 5.09 27.86 -25.82
CA ILE A 21 3.95 27.17 -26.42
C ILE A 21 4.30 25.68 -26.36
N TRP A 22 3.28 24.86 -26.11
CA TRP A 22 3.39 23.41 -25.99
C TRP A 22 3.66 22.77 -27.36
N GLU A 23 4.84 23.01 -27.93
CA GLU A 23 5.40 22.17 -28.99
C GLU A 23 6.59 21.44 -28.39
N GLU A 24 6.31 20.41 -27.60
CA GLU A 24 7.22 19.27 -27.61
C GLU A 24 7.06 18.67 -29.02
N ASP A 25 8.13 18.68 -29.80
CA ASP A 25 8.27 17.89 -31.02
C ASP A 25 7.96 16.43 -30.66
N ALA A 26 6.69 16.04 -30.84
CA ALA A 26 6.30 14.66 -30.93
C ALA A 26 6.93 14.14 -32.21
N CYS A 27 8.14 13.60 -32.11
CA CYS A 27 8.51 12.50 -32.98
C CYS A 27 7.49 11.39 -32.71
N GLU A 28 6.40 11.41 -33.46
CA GLU A 28 5.47 10.30 -33.64
C GLU A 28 6.23 9.14 -34.29
N GLU A 29 7.14 8.52 -33.55
CA GLU A 29 7.36 7.09 -33.73
C GLU A 29 6.20 6.42 -33.01
N LEU A 30 5.13 6.18 -33.77
CA LEU A 30 4.09 5.22 -33.45
C LEU A 30 4.76 3.91 -33.04
N VAL A 31 4.94 3.71 -31.73
CA VAL A 31 5.28 2.40 -31.18
C VAL A 31 4.05 1.54 -31.41
N PRO A 32 4.10 0.51 -32.27
CA PRO A 32 2.94 -0.34 -32.51
C PRO A 32 2.62 -1.03 -31.18
N CYS A 33 1.48 -0.68 -30.57
CA CYS A 33 0.84 -1.57 -29.61
C CYS A 33 0.59 -2.87 -30.37
N ALA A 34 1.35 -3.91 -30.05
CA ALA A 34 0.97 -5.28 -30.41
C ALA A 34 -0.29 -5.61 -29.61
N VAL A 35 -1.42 -5.14 -30.12
CA VAL A 35 -2.75 -5.54 -29.69
C VAL A 35 -2.83 -7.04 -29.99
N LEU A 36 -2.89 -7.85 -28.94
CA LEU A 36 -3.38 -9.22 -29.04
C LEU A 36 -4.67 -9.13 -29.85
N ASP A 37 -4.71 -9.80 -31.00
CA ASP A 37 -5.71 -9.71 -32.06
C ASP A 37 -7.10 -10.16 -31.56
N CYS A 38 -7.69 -9.38 -30.65
CA CYS A 38 -9.05 -9.51 -30.18
C CYS A 38 -9.86 -8.58 -31.07
N GLY A 39 -10.52 -9.15 -32.10
CA GLY A 39 -11.20 -8.46 -33.20
C GLY A 39 -12.35 -7.51 -32.81
N VAL A 40 -12.08 -6.55 -31.94
CA VAL A 40 -12.93 -5.45 -31.52
C VAL A 40 -12.45 -4.22 -32.27
N LYS A 41 -13.20 -3.80 -33.28
CA LYS A 41 -12.98 -2.51 -33.94
C LYS A 41 -13.20 -1.39 -32.92
N VAL A 42 -12.11 -0.74 -32.51
CA VAL A 42 -12.17 0.50 -31.75
C VAL A 42 -12.58 1.61 -32.72
N PRO A 43 -13.68 2.36 -32.47
CA PRO A 43 -14.07 3.47 -33.33
C PRO A 43 -13.02 4.60 -33.28
N GLU A 44 -12.71 5.18 -34.44
CA GLU A 44 -11.62 6.17 -34.65
C GLU A 44 -11.86 7.57 -34.07
N GLU A 45 -12.97 7.80 -33.36
CA GLU A 45 -13.21 9.07 -32.67
C GLU A 45 -13.10 8.86 -31.16
N GLU A 46 -11.99 9.32 -30.57
CA GLU A 46 -11.89 9.43 -29.11
C GLU A 46 -12.98 10.38 -28.61
N PRO A 47 -13.87 9.94 -27.72
CA PRO A 47 -14.88 10.83 -27.17
C PRO A 47 -14.16 11.89 -26.33
N CYS A 48 -14.35 13.17 -26.67
CA CYS A 48 -13.87 14.25 -25.83
C CYS A 48 -14.60 14.19 -24.49
N LEU A 49 -13.96 13.58 -23.49
CA LEU A 49 -14.51 13.52 -22.15
C LEU A 49 -14.41 14.93 -21.55
N ASP A 50 -15.55 15.60 -21.40
CA ASP A 50 -15.66 16.85 -20.65
C ASP A 50 -14.98 16.67 -19.27
N PHE A 51 -14.18 17.66 -18.87
CA PHE A 51 -13.36 17.64 -17.66
C PHE A 51 -14.22 17.37 -16.41
N ALA A 52 -15.48 17.83 -16.40
CA ALA A 52 -16.40 17.54 -15.32
C ALA A 52 -16.75 16.04 -15.22
N SER A 53 -16.99 15.39 -16.37
CA SER A 53 -17.25 13.94 -16.48
C SER A 53 -16.07 13.12 -15.97
N PHE A 54 -14.84 13.54 -16.30
CA PHE A 54 -13.62 12.87 -15.87
C PHE A 54 -13.47 12.88 -14.35
N ILE A 55 -13.64 14.05 -13.73
CA ILE A 55 -13.59 14.19 -12.26
C ILE A 55 -14.70 13.39 -11.58
N GLN A 56 -15.90 13.36 -12.16
CA GLN A 56 -17.00 12.56 -11.65
C GLN A 56 -16.69 11.06 -11.69
N GLN A 57 -16.07 10.58 -12.77
CA GLN A 57 -15.65 9.19 -12.91
C GLN A 57 -14.50 8.83 -11.97
N GLU A 58 -13.52 9.73 -11.75
CA GLU A 58 -12.44 9.51 -10.79
C GLU A 58 -12.96 9.47 -9.34
N ASN A 59 -13.91 10.33 -8.99
CA ASN A 59 -14.57 10.31 -7.68
C ASN A 59 -15.37 9.01 -7.48
N LEU A 60 -16.06 8.53 -8.52
CA LEU A 60 -16.78 7.26 -8.49
C LEU A 60 -15.82 6.07 -8.25
N LEU A 61 -14.72 6.00 -9.00
CA LEU A 61 -13.71 4.95 -8.84
C LEU A 61 -13.02 5.01 -7.47
N THR A 62 -12.80 6.20 -6.93
CA THR A 62 -12.23 6.40 -5.59
C THR A 62 -13.21 5.98 -4.49
N SER A 63 -14.52 6.21 -4.69
CA SER A 63 -15.58 5.76 -3.77
C SER A 63 -15.67 4.24 -3.73
N LEU A 64 -15.67 3.57 -4.90
CA LEU A 64 -15.72 2.10 -5.00
C LEU A 64 -14.52 1.43 -4.32
N ARG A 65 -13.32 2.00 -4.46
CA ARG A 65 -12.11 1.52 -3.77
C ARG A 65 -12.19 1.69 -2.25
N SER A 66 -12.92 2.70 -1.78
CA SER A 66 -13.08 3.00 -0.34
C SER A 66 -14.12 2.11 0.33
N GLU A 67 -15.15 1.67 -0.42
CA GLU A 67 -16.14 0.69 0.03
C GLU A 67 -15.54 -0.71 0.19
N GLU A 68 -14.70 -1.16 -0.75
CA GLU A 68 -13.99 -2.45 -0.65
C GLU A 68 -13.06 -2.54 0.58
N ILE A 69 -12.45 -1.43 1.01
CA ILE A 69 -11.59 -1.40 2.21
C ILE A 69 -12.40 -1.60 3.49
N GLN A 70 -13.67 -1.15 3.53
CA GLN A 70 -14.53 -1.31 4.71
C GLN A 70 -15.03 -2.75 4.87
N ASP A 71 -15.26 -3.47 3.76
CA ASP A 71 -15.69 -4.87 3.79
C ASP A 71 -14.55 -5.82 4.19
N ILE A 72 -13.30 -5.53 3.81
CA ILE A 72 -12.12 -6.32 4.22
C ILE A 72 -11.91 -6.28 5.75
N THR A 73 -12.28 -5.18 6.42
CA THR A 73 -12.14 -5.06 7.89
C THR A 73 -13.22 -5.80 8.69
N LYS A 74 -14.30 -6.25 8.04
CA LYS A 74 -15.41 -6.97 8.69
C LYS A 74 -15.28 -8.51 8.55
N GLU A 75 -14.55 -8.99 7.57
CA GLU A 75 -14.52 -10.41 7.15
C GLU A 75 -13.28 -11.22 7.61
N ASN A 76 -12.59 -10.84 8.70
CA ASN A 76 -11.56 -11.72 9.26
C ASN A 76 -11.41 -11.65 10.80
N PRO A 77 -12.26 -12.36 11.55
CA PRO A 77 -11.91 -12.81 12.88
C PRO A 77 -11.09 -14.11 12.80
N LEU A 78 -9.82 -14.04 13.21
CA LEU A 78 -9.05 -15.14 13.80
C LEU A 78 -9.07 -16.51 13.07
N VAL A 79 -8.04 -16.77 12.25
CA VAL A 79 -7.56 -18.15 12.04
C VAL A 79 -6.13 -18.22 12.54
N THR A 80 -6.00 -18.57 13.82
CA THR A 80 -4.82 -19.22 14.36
C THR A 80 -4.78 -20.64 13.78
N ASN A 81 -3.83 -20.95 12.91
CA ASN A 81 -3.47 -22.34 12.65
C ASN A 81 -2.23 -22.68 13.51
N PRO A 82 -2.35 -23.63 14.45
CA PRO A 82 -1.21 -24.38 14.95
C PRO A 82 -0.71 -25.30 13.82
N ASP A 83 0.51 -25.82 13.95
CA ASP A 83 1.09 -26.85 13.07
C ASP A 83 1.79 -26.34 11.79
N ALA A 84 2.77 -25.46 11.98
CA ALA A 84 3.93 -25.36 11.10
C ALA A 84 5.13 -26.08 11.75
N SER A 85 5.06 -27.41 11.79
CA SER A 85 6.21 -28.27 12.10
C SER A 85 7.11 -28.35 10.87
N THR A 86 7.89 -27.29 10.60
CA THR A 86 8.96 -27.37 9.61
C THR A 86 10.17 -28.03 10.26
N SER A 87 10.45 -29.27 9.86
CA SER A 87 11.66 -30.01 10.18
C SER A 87 12.90 -29.19 9.81
N SER A 88 13.59 -28.68 10.82
CA SER A 88 14.90 -28.07 10.67
C SER A 88 15.93 -29.15 10.34
N THR A 89 16.34 -29.27 9.08
CA THR A 89 17.55 -30.02 8.72
C THR A 89 18.76 -29.24 9.24
N LYS A 90 19.35 -29.72 10.33
CA LYS A 90 20.63 -29.20 10.86
C LYS A 90 21.76 -29.64 9.93
N VAL A 91 22.35 -28.70 9.20
CA VAL A 91 23.63 -28.94 8.52
C VAL A 91 24.75 -28.65 9.53
N GLY A 92 25.52 -29.69 9.85
CA GLY A 92 26.64 -29.64 10.79
C GLY A 92 27.84 -28.88 10.24
N TYR A 93 28.52 -28.16 11.12
CA TYR A 93 29.81 -27.51 10.88
C TYR A 93 30.93 -28.54 10.83
N GLU A 94 31.75 -28.53 9.78
CA GLU A 94 33.11 -29.07 9.85
C GLU A 94 34.13 -27.97 10.17
N ARG A 95 35.00 -28.29 11.13
CA ARG A 95 36.10 -27.46 11.61
C ARG A 95 37.27 -27.49 10.62
N THR A 96 37.30 -26.59 9.64
CA THR A 96 38.59 -26.03 9.17
C THR A 96 38.37 -24.59 8.71
N GLY A 97 39.14 -23.65 9.27
CA GLY A 97 39.02 -22.22 9.05
C GLY A 97 39.56 -21.75 7.70
N LYS A 98 38.87 -22.08 6.60
CA LYS A 98 39.02 -21.40 5.32
C LYS A 98 37.65 -20.93 4.84
N PRO A 99 37.47 -19.64 4.47
CA PRO A 99 36.22 -19.18 3.91
C PRO A 99 36.03 -19.83 2.53
N VAL A 100 35.04 -20.73 2.42
CA VAL A 100 34.60 -21.23 1.12
C VAL A 100 33.88 -20.07 0.43
N TYR A 101 34.51 -19.51 -0.59
CA TYR A 101 33.85 -18.63 -1.54
C TYR A 101 32.72 -19.44 -2.19
N GLY A 102 31.47 -19.12 -1.86
CA GLY A 102 30.31 -19.83 -2.41
C GLY A 102 29.01 -19.59 -1.65
N SER A 103 28.80 -18.36 -1.17
CA SER A 103 27.53 -17.92 -0.64
C SER A 103 26.50 -17.82 -1.77
N ILE A 104 25.47 -18.64 -1.73
CA ILE A 104 24.03 -18.31 -1.80
C ILE A 104 23.33 -19.65 -1.62
N SER A 105 22.50 -19.75 -0.57
CA SER A 105 21.54 -20.84 -0.44
C SER A 105 20.47 -20.64 -1.51
N THR A 106 20.81 -20.97 -2.75
CA THR A 106 19.83 -21.38 -3.76
C THR A 106 19.22 -22.67 -3.25
N VAL A 107 17.92 -22.86 -3.45
CA VAL A 107 17.11 -23.97 -2.92
C VAL A 107 17.56 -25.32 -3.51
N GLY A 108 18.76 -25.79 -3.17
CA GLY A 108 19.43 -26.93 -3.80
C GLY A 108 19.67 -26.76 -5.31
N TYR A 109 19.70 -25.55 -5.87
CA TYR A 109 19.96 -25.37 -7.30
C TYR A 109 21.46 -25.41 -7.60
N ASN A 110 21.86 -26.34 -8.46
CA ASN A 110 23.20 -26.49 -8.98
C ASN A 110 23.34 -25.73 -10.31
N ALA A 111 24.02 -24.59 -10.27
CA ALA A 111 24.21 -23.72 -11.43
C ALA A 111 25.05 -24.36 -12.55
N LEU A 112 26.02 -25.24 -12.23
CA LEU A 112 26.86 -25.89 -13.24
C LEU A 112 26.10 -26.95 -14.04
N ARG A 113 25.13 -27.62 -13.40
CA ARG A 113 24.24 -28.59 -14.05
C ARG A 113 22.96 -27.94 -14.59
N SER A 114 22.68 -26.69 -14.21
CA SER A 114 21.40 -26.01 -14.43
C SER A 114 20.20 -26.82 -13.91
N ASP A 115 20.36 -27.46 -12.76
CA ASP A 115 19.39 -28.44 -12.23
C ASP A 115 19.25 -28.36 -10.71
N PHE A 116 18.17 -28.91 -10.16
CA PHE A 116 17.94 -28.96 -8.71
C PHE A 116 18.43 -30.28 -8.12
N GLU A 117 18.96 -30.23 -6.90
CA GLU A 117 19.38 -31.42 -6.14
C GLU A 117 18.18 -32.25 -5.70
N THR A 118 17.08 -31.59 -5.33
CA THR A 118 15.80 -32.24 -4.99
C THR A 118 14.76 -31.88 -6.02
N GLU A 119 14.15 -32.90 -6.63
CA GLU A 119 13.13 -32.72 -7.65
C GLU A 119 11.74 -32.45 -7.05
N TYR A 120 10.86 -31.83 -7.85
CA TYR A 120 9.43 -31.80 -7.53
C TYR A 120 8.90 -33.24 -7.43
N ASP A 121 8.25 -33.55 -6.32
CA ASP A 121 7.76 -34.89 -6.00
C ASP A 121 8.84 -35.96 -6.16
N ASN A 122 9.93 -35.81 -5.41
CA ASN A 122 11.10 -36.71 -5.46
C ASN A 122 10.75 -38.18 -5.17
N GLN A 123 9.62 -38.45 -4.52
CA GLN A 123 9.15 -39.80 -4.20
C GLN A 123 8.36 -40.45 -5.36
N ALA A 124 8.19 -39.78 -6.50
CA ALA A 124 7.47 -40.32 -7.65
C ALA A 124 8.04 -41.67 -8.13
N GLU A 125 9.36 -41.86 -8.02
CA GLU A 125 10.02 -43.12 -8.39
C GLU A 125 9.71 -44.27 -7.43
N LEU A 126 9.21 -44.01 -6.22
CA LEU A 126 8.76 -45.07 -5.31
C LEU A 126 7.55 -45.84 -5.86
N LEU A 127 6.71 -45.19 -6.68
CA LEU A 127 5.63 -45.86 -7.40
C LEU A 127 6.14 -46.91 -8.39
N LEU A 128 7.38 -46.74 -8.88
CA LEU A 128 8.05 -47.68 -9.76
C LEU A 128 8.96 -48.65 -8.97
N GLY A 129 9.58 -48.17 -7.89
CA GLY A 129 10.58 -48.89 -7.08
C GLY A 129 10.00 -49.78 -5.98
N GLY A 130 8.71 -49.66 -5.65
CA GLY A 130 8.01 -50.63 -4.81
C GLY A 130 7.67 -51.93 -5.54
N ARG A 131 8.02 -52.06 -6.83
CA ARG A 131 7.64 -53.18 -7.70
C ARG A 131 8.60 -54.38 -7.66
N GLU A 132 9.33 -54.56 -6.56
CA GLU A 132 9.79 -55.91 -6.17
C GLU A 132 8.62 -56.81 -5.70
N ASP A 133 7.38 -56.38 -5.95
CA ASP A 133 6.17 -57.16 -5.70
C ASP A 133 5.93 -58.21 -6.80
N PRO A 134 5.43 -59.42 -6.45
CA PRO A 134 5.24 -60.59 -7.33
C PRO A 134 4.45 -60.38 -8.64
N MET A 135 3.88 -59.19 -8.87
CA MET A 135 2.99 -58.87 -9.99
C MET A 135 3.73 -58.56 -11.31
N GLU A 136 5.05 -58.33 -11.28
CA GLU A 136 5.88 -58.27 -12.50
C GLU A 136 6.24 -59.65 -13.05
N THR A 137 6.18 -60.69 -12.21
CA THR A 137 6.55 -62.07 -12.56
C THR A 137 5.38 -63.05 -12.52
N ALA A 138 4.22 -62.61 -12.02
CA ALA A 138 2.98 -63.38 -12.05
C ALA A 138 2.37 -63.32 -13.46
N SER A 139 2.57 -64.40 -14.22
CA SER A 139 1.69 -64.69 -15.36
C SER A 139 0.41 -65.28 -14.79
N PHE A 140 -0.70 -64.61 -15.03
CA PHE A 140 -2.02 -65.12 -14.66
C PHE A 140 -2.48 -66.13 -15.73
N PRO A 141 -2.98 -67.31 -15.33
CA PRO A 141 -3.50 -68.29 -16.29
C PRO A 141 -4.72 -67.79 -17.05
N ASP A 142 -5.50 -66.90 -16.42
CA ASP A 142 -6.69 -66.30 -17.02
C ASP A 142 -6.33 -65.05 -17.85
N PRO A 143 -6.77 -64.98 -19.13
CA PRO A 143 -6.48 -63.84 -20.00
C PRO A 143 -7.07 -62.50 -19.52
N GLU A 144 -8.23 -62.49 -18.87
CA GLU A 144 -8.87 -61.26 -18.41
C GLU A 144 -8.12 -60.66 -17.21
N ASP A 145 -7.68 -61.53 -16.29
CA ASP A 145 -6.83 -61.12 -15.16
C ASP A 145 -5.48 -60.56 -15.63
N GLN A 146 -4.87 -61.15 -16.67
CA GLN A 146 -3.63 -60.64 -17.25
C GLN A 146 -3.82 -59.27 -17.92
N GLU A 147 -4.90 -59.07 -18.67
CA GLU A 147 -5.23 -57.76 -19.28
C GLU A 147 -5.44 -56.69 -18.20
N LEU A 148 -6.11 -57.02 -17.10
CA LEU A 148 -6.33 -56.11 -15.98
C LEU A 148 -5.00 -55.69 -15.33
N VAL A 149 -4.09 -56.63 -15.12
CA VAL A 149 -2.76 -56.35 -14.58
C VAL A 149 -1.98 -55.47 -15.54
N ASP A 150 -1.91 -55.81 -16.83
CA ASP A 150 -1.22 -55.02 -17.84
C ASP A 150 -1.77 -53.59 -17.94
N ALA A 151 -3.09 -53.43 -17.88
CA ALA A 151 -3.75 -52.13 -17.82
C ALA A 151 -3.36 -51.33 -16.57
N LEU A 152 -3.26 -51.99 -15.41
CA LEU A 152 -2.77 -51.38 -14.17
C LEU A 152 -1.29 -50.95 -14.30
N GLN A 153 -0.43 -51.80 -14.86
CA GLN A 153 0.99 -51.44 -15.08
C GLN A 153 1.10 -50.22 -16.01
N CYS A 154 0.34 -50.21 -17.11
CA CYS A 154 0.25 -49.08 -18.02
C CYS A 154 -0.26 -47.81 -17.32
N ALA A 155 -1.24 -47.92 -16.43
CA ALA A 155 -1.76 -46.79 -15.66
C ALA A 155 -0.69 -46.22 -14.71
N ILE A 156 0.07 -47.08 -14.02
CA ILE A 156 1.16 -46.66 -13.13
C ILE A 156 2.23 -45.88 -13.92
N VAL A 157 2.67 -46.41 -15.07
CA VAL A 157 3.65 -45.73 -15.93
C VAL A 157 3.11 -44.41 -16.46
N ARG A 158 1.83 -44.33 -16.84
CA ARG A 158 1.18 -43.07 -17.24
C ARG A 158 1.21 -42.03 -16.12
N MET A 159 0.83 -42.43 -14.90
CA MET A 159 0.87 -41.54 -13.73
C MET A 159 2.29 -41.02 -13.45
N TYR A 160 3.31 -41.86 -13.65
CA TYR A 160 4.71 -41.42 -13.53
C TYR A 160 5.10 -40.43 -14.63
N ASN A 161 4.73 -40.69 -15.89
CA ASN A 161 4.99 -39.76 -17.00
C ASN A 161 4.31 -38.41 -16.79
N ASP A 162 3.08 -38.38 -16.27
CA ASP A 162 2.38 -37.13 -15.93
C ASP A 162 3.17 -36.31 -14.90
N ARG A 163 3.75 -36.98 -13.89
CA ARG A 163 4.63 -36.33 -12.89
C ARG A 163 5.93 -35.81 -13.50
N LEU A 164 6.52 -36.51 -14.47
CA LEU A 164 7.71 -36.05 -15.18
C LEU A 164 7.43 -34.80 -16.03
N VAL A 165 6.31 -34.79 -16.75
CA VAL A 165 5.89 -33.61 -17.54
C VAL A 165 5.70 -32.40 -16.62
N GLU A 166 5.03 -32.61 -15.49
CA GLU A 166 4.76 -31.58 -14.51
C GLU A 166 6.04 -31.07 -13.80
N ARG A 167 7.04 -31.94 -13.61
CA ARG A 167 8.38 -31.58 -13.10
C ARG A 167 9.14 -30.69 -14.10
N GLU A 168 9.19 -31.09 -15.37
CA GLU A 168 9.83 -30.28 -16.42
C GLU A 168 9.10 -28.94 -16.60
N TRP A 169 7.77 -28.95 -16.54
CA TRP A 169 6.97 -27.73 -16.60
C TRP A 169 7.32 -26.77 -15.45
N ARG A 170 7.43 -27.23 -14.20
CA ARG A 170 7.87 -26.38 -13.08
C ARG A 170 9.29 -25.84 -13.27
N LYS A 171 10.24 -26.66 -13.73
CA LYS A 171 11.61 -26.20 -14.01
C LYS A 171 11.62 -25.10 -15.05
N ARG A 172 10.80 -25.24 -16.09
CA ARG A 172 10.60 -24.19 -17.11
C ARG A 172 10.08 -22.90 -16.49
N ILE A 173 9.02 -22.94 -15.70
CA ILE A 173 8.48 -21.74 -15.02
C ILE A 173 9.55 -21.05 -14.16
N VAL A 174 10.31 -21.81 -13.37
CA VAL A 174 11.37 -21.26 -12.52
C VAL A 174 12.47 -20.60 -13.34
N ARG A 175 12.81 -21.18 -14.50
CA ARG A 175 13.81 -20.63 -15.43
C ARG A 175 13.30 -19.37 -16.13
N ASP A 176 12.12 -19.43 -16.74
CA ASP A 176 11.53 -18.38 -17.57
C ASP A 176 11.26 -17.10 -16.76
N HIS A 177 10.87 -17.26 -15.48
CA HIS A 177 10.60 -16.16 -14.55
C HIS A 177 11.76 -15.86 -13.59
N ALA A 178 12.95 -16.44 -13.83
CA ALA A 178 14.17 -16.20 -13.04
C ALA A 178 14.01 -16.36 -11.51
N LEU A 179 13.25 -17.37 -11.06
CA LEU A 179 12.84 -17.56 -9.66
C LEU A 179 13.90 -18.25 -8.78
N ILE A 180 15.14 -18.37 -9.26
CA ILE A 180 16.23 -19.09 -8.60
C ILE A 180 16.89 -18.25 -7.49
N ASP A 181 17.09 -16.95 -7.73
CA ASP A 181 17.78 -16.06 -6.80
C ASP A 181 16.81 -15.50 -5.75
N SER A 182 16.84 -16.09 -4.56
CA SER A 182 15.97 -15.72 -3.44
C SER A 182 16.12 -14.26 -2.99
N LYS A 183 17.31 -13.67 -3.10
CA LYS A 183 17.55 -12.27 -2.73
C LYS A 183 16.92 -11.33 -3.75
N LYS A 184 17.17 -11.58 -5.05
CA LYS A 184 16.54 -10.79 -6.12
C LYS A 184 15.03 -10.93 -6.09
N LEU A 185 14.51 -12.14 -5.88
CA LEU A 185 13.08 -12.38 -5.80
C LEU A 185 12.43 -11.60 -4.65
N TYR A 186 13.07 -11.56 -3.48
CA TYR A 186 12.58 -10.73 -2.36
C TYR A 186 12.53 -9.24 -2.73
N THR A 187 13.57 -8.71 -3.37
CA THR A 187 13.60 -7.30 -3.81
C THR A 187 12.51 -7.01 -4.84
N VAL A 188 12.33 -7.88 -5.84
CA VAL A 188 11.28 -7.74 -6.85
C VAL A 188 9.90 -7.82 -6.20
N GLN A 189 9.68 -8.78 -5.30
CA GLN A 189 8.42 -8.89 -4.57
C GLN A 189 8.11 -7.61 -3.79
N GLN A 190 9.07 -7.05 -3.05
CA GLN A 190 8.86 -5.79 -2.33
C GLN A 190 8.56 -4.62 -3.27
N ARG A 191 9.26 -4.52 -4.41
CA ARG A 191 9.00 -3.51 -5.44
C ARG A 191 7.56 -3.58 -5.96
N LEU A 192 7.02 -4.77 -6.16
CA LEU A 192 5.68 -4.98 -6.70
C LEU A 192 4.60 -4.94 -5.60
N GLU A 193 4.89 -5.36 -4.38
CA GLU A 193 3.90 -5.40 -3.30
C GLU A 193 3.47 -3.99 -2.88
N VAL A 194 4.36 -2.98 -2.96
CA VAL A 194 4.06 -1.58 -2.65
C VAL A 194 2.97 -0.97 -3.56
N PRO A 195 3.10 -0.99 -4.91
CA PRO A 195 2.09 -0.43 -5.81
C PRO A 195 0.84 -1.30 -5.95
N PHE A 196 0.97 -2.63 -5.99
CA PHE A 196 -0.15 -3.54 -6.26
C PHE A 196 -0.90 -3.96 -4.99
N GLY A 197 -0.20 -4.07 -3.85
CA GLY A 197 -0.70 -4.73 -2.64
C GLY A 197 -0.60 -6.26 -2.72
N LYS A 198 -0.46 -6.91 -1.56
CA LYS A 198 -0.23 -8.36 -1.45
C LYS A 198 -1.25 -9.22 -2.19
N ARG A 199 -2.55 -8.90 -2.07
CA ARG A 199 -3.65 -9.66 -2.71
C ARG A 199 -3.55 -9.62 -4.23
N ASN A 200 -3.39 -8.44 -4.81
CA ASN A 200 -3.36 -8.28 -6.27
C ASN A 200 -2.08 -8.85 -6.86
N LEU A 201 -0.95 -8.71 -6.15
CA LEU A 201 0.30 -9.36 -6.54
C LEU A 201 0.14 -10.88 -6.62
N LEU A 202 -0.49 -11.52 -5.62
CA LEU A 202 -0.76 -12.97 -5.67
C LEU A 202 -1.66 -13.38 -6.84
N ILE A 203 -2.59 -12.53 -7.27
CA ILE A 203 -3.40 -12.79 -8.48
C ILE A 203 -2.52 -12.68 -9.73
N LEU A 204 -1.69 -11.65 -9.81
CA LEU A 204 -0.81 -11.39 -10.94
C LEU A 204 0.22 -12.52 -11.14
N LEU A 205 0.79 -13.05 -10.05
CA LEU A 205 1.75 -14.15 -10.09
C LEU A 205 1.14 -15.46 -10.62
N LYS A 206 -0.19 -15.64 -10.59
CA LYS A 206 -0.83 -16.83 -11.21
C LYS A 206 -0.67 -16.84 -12.72
N PHE A 207 -0.50 -15.67 -13.36
CA PHE A 207 -0.30 -15.56 -14.80
C PHE A 207 1.09 -16.04 -15.25
N MET A 208 2.05 -16.24 -14.33
CA MET A 208 3.33 -16.89 -14.66
C MET A 208 3.15 -18.25 -15.31
N ARG A 209 2.02 -18.95 -15.04
CA ARG A 209 1.68 -20.24 -15.65
C ARG A 209 1.37 -20.15 -17.14
N PHE A 210 0.93 -19.00 -17.62
CA PHE A 210 0.37 -18.80 -18.95
C PHE A 210 1.20 -17.87 -19.82
N LEU A 211 1.93 -16.95 -19.19
CA LEU A 211 2.75 -15.95 -19.87
C LEU A 211 4.23 -16.29 -19.73
N SER A 212 5.00 -15.96 -20.76
CA SER A 212 6.46 -15.95 -20.65
C SER A 212 6.93 -14.84 -19.70
N GLY A 213 8.18 -14.96 -19.21
CA GLY A 213 8.83 -13.92 -18.40
C GLY A 213 8.71 -12.51 -19.00
N PRO A 214 9.16 -12.27 -20.25
CA PRO A 214 9.14 -10.92 -20.83
C PRO A 214 7.72 -10.37 -21.07
N GLU A 215 6.75 -11.22 -21.42
CA GLU A 215 5.35 -10.79 -21.58
C GLU A 215 4.74 -10.36 -20.25
N LEU A 216 5.00 -11.12 -19.18
CA LEU A 216 4.54 -10.77 -17.84
C LEU A 216 5.20 -9.49 -17.35
N ASP A 217 6.51 -9.32 -17.56
CA ASP A 217 7.24 -8.10 -17.20
C ASP A 217 6.68 -6.87 -17.94
N PHE A 218 6.36 -7.00 -19.23
CA PHE A 218 5.72 -5.93 -20.00
C PHE A 218 4.38 -5.51 -19.41
N ILE A 219 3.53 -6.48 -19.04
CA ILE A 219 2.24 -6.19 -18.38
C ILE A 219 2.45 -5.54 -17.02
N ILE A 220 3.39 -6.04 -16.22
CA ILE A 220 3.72 -5.48 -14.90
C ILE A 220 4.15 -4.02 -15.04
N GLU A 221 5.09 -3.72 -15.92
CA GLU A 221 5.57 -2.34 -16.15
C GLU A 221 4.47 -1.43 -16.71
N GLY A 222 3.61 -1.96 -17.59
CA GLY A 222 2.44 -1.24 -18.09
C GLY A 222 1.49 -0.82 -16.96
N ILE A 223 1.15 -1.74 -16.06
CA ILE A 223 0.27 -1.43 -14.92
C ILE A 223 0.98 -0.49 -13.94
N MET A 224 2.28 -0.68 -13.67
CA MET A 224 3.05 0.24 -12.81
C MET A 224 3.07 1.66 -13.36
N THR A 225 3.25 1.80 -14.68
CA THR A 225 3.20 3.10 -15.37
C THR A 225 1.83 3.74 -15.23
N GLN A 226 0.76 2.97 -15.44
CA GLN A 226 -0.61 3.44 -15.26
C GLN A 226 -0.86 3.92 -13.81
N ILE A 227 -0.41 3.17 -12.81
CA ILE A 227 -0.53 3.55 -11.39
C ILE A 227 0.22 4.86 -11.14
N SER A 228 1.45 5.01 -11.66
CA SER A 228 2.24 6.23 -11.51
C SER A 228 1.56 7.44 -12.16
N LEU A 229 1.02 7.28 -13.37
CA LEU A 229 0.32 8.35 -14.08
C LEU A 229 -0.94 8.77 -13.34
N ARG A 230 -1.74 7.81 -12.84
CA ARG A 230 -2.92 8.11 -12.00
C ARG A 230 -2.52 8.88 -10.74
N GLN A 231 -1.48 8.47 -10.03
CA GLN A 231 -0.99 9.19 -8.85
C GLN A 231 -0.55 10.63 -9.17
N LYS A 232 0.19 10.82 -10.28
CA LYS A 232 0.59 12.16 -10.75
C LYS A 232 -0.62 13.02 -11.07
N LEU A 233 -1.61 12.46 -11.78
CA LEU A 233 -2.83 13.17 -12.15
C LEU A 233 -3.63 13.61 -10.93
N THR A 234 -3.92 12.69 -10.01
CA THR A 234 -4.60 13.00 -8.75
C THR A 234 -3.82 14.06 -7.95
N GLY A 235 -2.49 14.00 -7.96
CA GLY A 235 -1.62 15.02 -7.38
C GLY A 235 -1.80 16.41 -8.03
N TYR A 236 -1.80 16.49 -9.36
CA TYR A 236 -2.02 17.74 -10.09
C TYR A 236 -3.43 18.31 -9.87
N LEU A 237 -4.44 17.46 -9.80
CA LEU A 237 -5.81 17.88 -9.47
C LEU A 237 -5.88 18.46 -8.05
N ASN A 238 -5.17 17.87 -7.10
CA ASN A 238 -5.07 18.40 -5.74
C ASN A 238 -4.32 19.75 -5.68
N TYR A 239 -3.25 19.92 -6.44
CA TYR A 239 -2.59 21.24 -6.52
C TYR A 239 -3.52 22.30 -7.13
N ARG A 240 -4.33 21.91 -8.11
CA ARG A 240 -5.32 22.79 -8.76
C ARG A 240 -6.45 23.18 -7.80
N SER A 241 -6.93 22.26 -6.97
CA SER A 241 -7.94 22.55 -5.93
C SER A 241 -7.43 23.53 -4.87
N GLN A 242 -6.12 23.55 -4.64
CA GLN A 242 -5.45 24.48 -3.75
C GLN A 242 -5.07 25.83 -4.41
N GLY A 243 -5.46 26.03 -5.67
CA GLY A 243 -5.27 27.27 -6.41
C GLY A 243 -3.96 27.39 -7.20
N ILE A 244 -3.13 26.35 -7.24
CA ILE A 244 -1.89 26.35 -8.02
C ILE A 244 -2.22 26.00 -9.47
N ARG A 245 -2.02 26.96 -10.38
CA ARG A 245 -2.33 26.79 -11.80
C ARG A 245 -1.12 26.49 -12.69
N PHE A 246 0.09 26.74 -12.20
CA PHE A 246 1.32 26.61 -12.98
C PHE A 246 2.24 25.52 -12.43
N LYS A 247 2.85 24.73 -13.32
CA LYS A 247 3.77 23.64 -12.95
C LYS A 247 4.99 24.14 -12.16
N GLY A 248 5.53 25.31 -12.53
CA GLY A 248 6.62 25.96 -11.79
C GLY A 248 6.26 26.31 -10.34
N GLY A 249 4.98 26.62 -10.08
CA GLY A 249 4.47 26.92 -8.74
C GLY A 249 4.43 25.71 -7.80
N ILE A 250 4.36 24.48 -8.34
CA ILE A 250 4.30 23.25 -7.55
C ILE A 250 5.56 23.10 -6.69
N LYS A 251 6.74 23.32 -7.27
CA LYS A 251 8.02 23.19 -6.55
C LYS A 251 8.15 24.18 -5.40
N ILE A 252 7.66 25.41 -5.60
CA ILE A 252 7.65 26.45 -4.55
C ILE A 252 6.68 26.04 -3.44
N TYR A 253 5.46 25.64 -3.81
CA TYR A 253 4.46 25.16 -2.85
C TYR A 253 4.97 23.98 -2.03
N GLU A 254 5.58 22.97 -2.66
CA GLU A 254 6.14 21.82 -1.96
C GLU A 254 7.24 22.21 -0.97
N ASN A 255 8.11 23.15 -1.33
CA ASN A 255 9.17 23.64 -0.45
C ASN A 255 8.61 24.41 0.74
N LEU A 256 7.60 25.26 0.53
CA LEU A 256 6.92 25.98 1.60
C LEU A 256 6.15 25.02 2.52
N ASN A 257 5.42 24.06 1.94
CA ASN A 257 4.68 23.05 2.69
C ASN A 257 5.62 22.14 3.50
N LYS A 258 6.76 21.72 2.94
CA LYS A 258 7.80 20.97 3.66
C LYS A 258 8.37 21.78 4.83
N LYS A 259 8.63 23.09 4.65
CA LYS A 259 9.09 23.96 5.75
C LYS A 259 8.02 24.10 6.83
N HIS A 260 6.76 24.31 6.44
CA HIS A 260 5.64 24.35 7.38
C HIS A 260 5.51 23.05 8.18
N LEU A 261 5.60 21.90 7.51
CA LEU A 261 5.50 20.60 8.15
C LEU A 261 6.68 20.31 9.09
N LYS A 262 7.90 20.73 8.72
CA LYS A 262 9.08 20.64 9.61
C LYS A 262 8.89 21.49 10.86
N ASN A 263 8.56 22.77 10.69
CA ASN A 263 8.32 23.67 11.82
C ASN A 263 7.21 23.15 12.74
N PHE A 264 6.16 22.55 12.16
CA PHE A 264 5.09 21.92 12.92
C PHE A 264 5.57 20.69 13.70
N ASN A 265 6.36 19.81 13.09
CA ASN A 265 6.94 18.64 13.77
C ASN A 265 7.95 19.04 14.86
N ASP A 266 8.77 20.06 14.63
CA ASP A 266 9.71 20.58 15.62
C ASP A 266 8.96 21.13 16.84
N LEU A 267 7.86 21.85 16.61
CA LEU A 267 6.99 22.33 17.68
C LEU A 267 6.32 21.18 18.44
N LEU A 268 5.90 20.12 17.73
CA LEU A 268 5.38 18.90 18.37
C LEU A 268 6.44 18.20 19.23
N TYR A 269 7.64 18.00 18.69
CA TYR A 269 8.75 17.41 19.43
C TYR A 269 9.12 18.24 20.66
N GLN A 270 9.15 19.56 20.53
CA GLN A 270 9.42 20.45 21.65
C GLN A 270 8.30 20.40 22.69
N SER A 271 7.03 20.27 22.27
CA SER A 271 5.91 20.07 23.20
C SER A 271 5.99 18.74 23.95
N ILE A 272 6.49 17.68 23.29
CA ILE A 272 6.69 16.35 23.88
C ILE A 272 7.89 16.35 24.83
N ALA A 273 8.98 17.01 24.46
CA ALA A 273 10.18 17.16 25.30
C ALA A 273 9.85 17.94 26.59
N LEU A 274 9.13 19.07 26.47
CA LEU A 274 8.65 19.85 27.61
C LEU A 274 7.67 19.09 28.50
N SER A 275 6.97 18.07 27.97
CA SER A 275 6.11 17.20 28.78
C SER A 275 6.87 16.05 29.45
N ASN A 276 8.02 15.63 28.90
CA ASN A 276 8.90 14.64 29.53
C ASN A 276 9.77 15.24 30.66
N GLU A 277 10.19 16.50 30.55
CA GLU A 277 10.87 17.21 31.65
C GLU A 277 9.97 17.40 32.90
N ILE A 278 8.65 17.33 32.75
CA ILE A 278 7.68 17.37 33.86
C ILE A 278 7.65 16.04 34.65
N VAL A 279 8.16 14.93 34.09
CA VAL A 279 8.10 13.59 34.70
C VAL A 279 9.41 13.19 35.39
N GLY A 280 10.52 13.88 35.11
CA GLY A 280 11.85 13.55 35.65
C GLY A 280 12.49 14.66 36.48
N GLY A 281 11.98 14.97 37.67
CA GLY A 281 12.63 15.91 38.60
C GLY A 281 11.80 16.21 39.83
N GLY A 282 12.30 15.85 41.01
CA GLY A 282 11.54 15.84 42.26
C GLY A 282 11.22 17.21 42.90
N ARG A 283 10.20 17.15 43.77
CA ARG A 283 9.84 18.00 44.92
C ARG A 283 9.12 19.35 44.68
N SER A 284 7.97 19.43 45.36
CA SER A 284 7.28 20.61 45.92
C SER A 284 6.40 21.47 45.00
N GLY A 285 5.09 21.42 45.25
CA GLY A 285 4.11 22.46 44.94
C GLY A 285 3.88 22.78 43.47
N ARG A 286 2.94 22.08 42.81
CA ARG A 286 2.45 22.46 41.47
C ARG A 286 1.80 23.85 41.52
N LYS A 287 2.57 24.89 41.19
CA LYS A 287 2.02 26.13 40.64
C LYS A 287 1.43 25.80 39.26
N GLN A 288 0.25 26.36 38.97
CA GLN A 288 -0.37 26.25 37.64
C GLN A 288 0.58 26.90 36.62
N SER A 289 1.20 26.07 35.78
CA SER A 289 2.08 26.53 34.71
C SER A 289 1.30 27.37 33.70
N ALA A 290 1.94 28.46 33.23
CA ALA A 290 1.35 29.52 32.43
C ALA A 290 0.50 29.01 31.24
N PRO A 291 -0.59 29.74 30.89
CA PRO A 291 -1.47 29.40 29.77
C PRO A 291 -0.70 29.30 28.45
N LEU A 292 -1.08 28.36 27.59
CA LEU A 292 -0.43 28.23 26.29
C LEU A 292 -0.74 29.47 25.44
N VAL A 293 0.30 30.07 24.86
CA VAL A 293 0.19 31.13 23.85
C VAL A 293 -0.13 30.47 22.51
N LEU A 294 -1.40 30.45 22.14
CA LEU A 294 -1.91 29.72 20.96
C LEU A 294 -2.00 30.55 19.68
N HIS A 295 -1.57 31.82 19.72
CA HIS A 295 -1.92 32.83 18.71
C HIS A 295 -1.37 32.60 17.30
N ASN A 296 -0.37 31.72 17.15
CA ASN A 296 0.31 31.42 15.88
C ASN A 296 0.04 29.99 15.35
N LEU A 297 -0.94 29.27 15.90
CA LEU A 297 -1.25 27.90 15.50
C LEU A 297 -2.32 27.85 14.39
N PRO A 298 -2.25 26.90 13.44
CA PRO A 298 -3.26 26.72 12.42
C PRO A 298 -4.62 26.40 13.06
N GLY A 299 -5.68 27.04 12.58
CA GLY A 299 -7.04 26.90 13.13
C GLY A 299 -7.34 27.79 14.35
N TYR A 300 -6.38 28.56 14.88
CA TYR A 300 -6.63 29.49 15.99
C TYR A 300 -7.66 30.58 15.65
N GLY A 301 -7.63 31.09 14.42
CA GLY A 301 -8.56 32.12 13.95
C GLY A 301 -10.01 31.64 13.72
N LEU A 302 -10.25 30.32 13.74
CA LEU A 302 -11.57 29.71 13.54
C LEU A 302 -12.24 29.33 14.88
N LEU A 303 -11.52 29.44 16.00
CA LEU A 303 -12.05 29.21 17.34
C LEU A 303 -12.79 30.44 17.85
N ASP A 304 -13.87 30.20 18.57
CA ASP A 304 -14.56 31.24 19.33
C ASP A 304 -13.81 31.60 20.64
N GLU A 305 -14.08 32.75 21.25
CA GLU A 305 -13.32 33.22 22.44
C GLU A 305 -13.34 32.21 23.61
N ASP A 306 -14.48 31.55 23.86
CA ASP A 306 -14.56 30.48 24.87
C ASP A 306 -13.73 29.25 24.48
N GLU A 307 -13.67 28.93 23.18
CA GLU A 307 -12.92 27.78 22.66
C GLU A 307 -11.41 28.07 22.70
N LYS A 308 -11.00 29.32 22.44
CA LYS A 308 -9.62 29.80 22.63
C LYS A 308 -9.20 29.68 24.08
N HIS A 309 -10.04 30.12 25.01
CA HIS A 309 -9.77 30.01 26.45
C HIS A 309 -9.67 28.54 26.90
N LEU A 310 -10.55 27.68 26.39
CA LEU A 310 -10.50 26.24 26.66
C LEU A 310 -9.22 25.62 26.11
N CYS A 311 -8.84 25.90 24.86
CA CYS A 311 -7.62 25.36 24.28
C CYS A 311 -6.36 25.80 25.05
N SER A 312 -6.33 27.06 25.52
CA SER A 312 -5.23 27.59 26.32
C SER A 312 -5.14 26.93 27.70
N THR A 313 -6.28 26.73 28.35
CA THR A 313 -6.38 26.11 29.69
C THR A 313 -6.17 24.59 29.68
N VAL A 314 -6.72 23.90 28.68
CA VAL A 314 -6.71 22.42 28.57
C VAL A 314 -5.47 21.91 27.82
N ARG A 315 -4.70 22.83 27.24
CA ARG A 315 -3.51 22.52 26.46
C ARG A 315 -3.83 21.60 25.28
N LEU A 316 -4.76 22.08 24.46
CA LEU A 316 -5.18 21.43 23.23
C LEU A 316 -4.81 22.33 22.05
N VAL A 317 -4.22 21.73 21.01
CA VAL A 317 -3.93 22.42 19.76
C VAL A 317 -5.26 22.71 19.05
N PRO A 318 -5.48 23.93 18.51
CA PRO A 318 -6.73 24.34 17.85
C PRO A 318 -7.24 23.35 16.79
N GLU A 319 -6.36 22.89 15.91
CA GLU A 319 -6.69 21.91 14.86
C GLU A 319 -7.18 20.58 15.44
N THR A 320 -6.49 20.07 16.47
CA THR A 320 -6.89 18.86 17.18
C THR A 320 -8.23 19.03 17.88
N TYR A 321 -8.48 20.19 18.49
CA TYR A 321 -9.79 20.51 19.08
C TYR A 321 -10.90 20.52 18.01
N HIS A 322 -10.67 21.11 16.85
CA HIS A 322 -11.63 21.09 15.73
C HIS A 322 -11.96 19.67 15.26
N ASN A 323 -10.95 18.79 15.15
CA ASN A 323 -11.17 17.40 14.77
C ASN A 323 -12.02 16.66 15.81
N PHE A 324 -11.74 16.86 17.10
CA PHE A 324 -12.54 16.26 18.17
C PHE A 324 -13.95 16.84 18.26
N LYS A 325 -14.11 18.15 18.04
CA LYS A 325 -15.42 18.81 17.94
C LYS A 325 -16.25 18.20 16.81
N LYS A 326 -15.68 18.05 15.60
CA LYS A 326 -16.36 17.41 14.46
C LYS A 326 -16.75 15.97 14.78
N LEU A 327 -15.84 15.20 15.37
CA LEU A 327 -16.07 13.79 15.71
C LEU A 327 -17.18 13.63 16.76
N LEU A 328 -17.18 14.44 17.81
CA LEU A 328 -18.21 14.41 18.85
C LEU A 328 -19.58 14.85 18.31
N ILE A 329 -19.64 15.83 17.42
CA ILE A 329 -20.89 16.26 16.78
C ILE A 329 -21.43 15.16 15.84
N ALA A 330 -20.55 14.53 15.06
CA ALA A 330 -20.94 13.44 14.17
C ALA A 330 -21.49 12.25 14.95
N GLU A 331 -20.83 11.85 16.03
CA GLU A 331 -21.31 10.77 16.91
C GLU A 331 -22.61 11.13 17.64
N CYS A 332 -22.78 12.38 18.08
CA CYS A 332 -24.03 12.83 18.69
C CYS A 332 -25.21 12.77 17.70
N LYS A 333 -24.99 13.16 16.44
CA LYS A 333 -26.00 13.07 15.37
C LYS A 333 -26.32 11.62 15.00
N ARG A 334 -25.33 10.73 15.02
CA ARG A 334 -25.49 9.31 14.67
C ARG A 334 -26.34 8.54 15.68
N HIS A 335 -26.23 8.87 16.97
CA HIS A 335 -26.89 8.14 18.07
C HIS A 335 -28.05 8.89 18.73
N ASP A 336 -28.48 10.03 18.16
CA ASP A 336 -29.48 10.93 18.75
C ASP A 336 -29.21 11.28 20.24
N GLY A 337 -27.95 11.57 20.53
CA GLY A 337 -27.47 11.93 21.86
C GLY A 337 -26.16 11.27 22.24
N LEU A 338 -25.42 11.90 23.16
CA LEU A 338 -24.06 11.45 23.52
C LEU A 338 -23.86 11.45 25.04
N LYS A 339 -23.48 10.29 25.59
CA LYS A 339 -23.03 10.16 27.00
C LYS A 339 -21.53 10.41 27.10
N LEU A 340 -21.10 10.98 28.24
CA LEU A 340 -19.67 11.25 28.50
C LEU A 340 -18.79 9.99 28.44
N ALA A 341 -19.32 8.83 28.81
CA ALA A 341 -18.60 7.56 28.72
C ALA A 341 -18.26 7.18 27.26
N VAL A 342 -19.20 7.39 26.34
CA VAL A 342 -19.01 7.15 24.91
C VAL A 342 -18.05 8.18 24.32
N ALA A 343 -18.21 9.46 24.69
CA ALA A 343 -17.29 10.52 24.27
C ALA A 343 -15.82 10.22 24.62
N ARG A 344 -15.55 9.61 25.78
CA ARG A 344 -14.20 9.17 26.19
C ARG A 344 -13.64 8.05 25.32
N GLN A 345 -14.48 7.09 24.94
CA GLN A 345 -14.07 5.99 24.05
C GLN A 345 -13.78 6.49 22.63
N VAL A 346 -14.54 7.48 22.17
CA VAL A 346 -14.42 8.07 20.83
C VAL A 346 -13.17 8.94 20.70
N VAL A 347 -12.91 9.82 21.67
CA VAL A 347 -11.87 10.85 21.56
C VAL A 347 -10.48 10.33 21.99
N LYS A 348 -10.38 9.19 22.70
CA LYS A 348 -9.12 8.51 23.10
C LYS A 348 -8.01 9.45 23.62
N ILE A 349 -8.37 10.50 24.35
CA ILE A 349 -7.44 11.40 25.06
C ILE A 349 -7.66 11.34 26.58
N ASP A 350 -6.88 12.12 27.32
CA ASP A 350 -7.04 12.32 28.76
C ASP A 350 -8.50 12.62 29.17
N VAL A 351 -8.94 11.95 30.23
CA VAL A 351 -10.32 11.96 30.73
C VAL A 351 -10.77 13.36 31.16
N ASN A 352 -9.87 14.16 31.72
CA ASN A 352 -10.17 15.52 32.18
C ASN A 352 -10.29 16.49 31.01
N LYS A 353 -9.44 16.33 29.98
CA LYS A 353 -9.52 17.11 28.74
C LYS A 353 -10.82 16.84 28.00
N THR A 354 -11.20 15.56 27.88
CA THR A 354 -12.45 15.15 27.24
C THR A 354 -13.67 15.71 27.98
N ARG A 355 -13.65 15.69 29.32
CA ARG A 355 -14.74 16.26 30.13
C ARG A 355 -14.92 17.75 29.87
N LYS A 356 -13.86 18.55 29.93
CA LYS A 356 -13.95 20.00 29.71
C LYS A 356 -14.41 20.36 28.30
N MET A 357 -13.98 19.60 27.28
CA MET A 357 -14.51 19.76 25.92
C MET A 357 -15.98 19.39 25.80
N PHE A 358 -16.38 18.27 26.41
CA PHE A 358 -17.77 17.82 26.43
C PHE A 358 -18.68 18.85 27.11
N ASP A 359 -18.25 19.39 28.25
CA ASP A 359 -19.03 20.38 29.00
C ASP A 359 -19.21 21.69 28.21
N LEU A 360 -18.16 22.17 27.51
CA LEU A 360 -18.26 23.35 26.63
C LEU A 360 -19.17 23.11 25.42
N LEU A 361 -19.05 21.94 24.77
CA LEU A 361 -19.90 21.61 23.62
C LEU A 361 -21.37 21.43 24.03
N LYS A 362 -21.60 20.92 25.24
CA LYS A 362 -22.94 20.82 25.83
C LYS A 362 -23.50 22.20 26.18
N SER A 363 -22.70 23.10 26.76
CA SER A 363 -23.15 24.46 27.08
C SER A 363 -23.50 25.28 25.84
N LYS A 364 -22.77 25.07 24.72
CA LYS A 364 -23.06 25.70 23.42
C LYS A 364 -24.17 25.00 22.62
N GLY A 365 -24.74 23.90 23.12
CA GLY A 365 -25.84 23.19 22.47
C GLY A 365 -25.45 22.36 21.23
N PHE A 366 -24.16 22.12 21.00
CA PHE A 366 -23.71 21.27 19.88
C PHE A 366 -23.94 19.77 20.13
N ILE A 367 -24.04 19.37 21.39
CA ILE A 367 -24.31 17.99 21.82
C ILE A 367 -25.39 17.97 22.92
N TRP A 368 -26.22 16.93 22.93
CA TRP A 368 -27.27 16.74 23.93
C TRP A 368 -27.19 15.35 24.57
N PRO A 369 -27.66 15.19 25.82
CA PRO A 369 -27.80 13.86 26.42
C PRO A 369 -28.86 13.05 25.65
N PRO A 370 -28.70 11.72 25.53
CA PRO A 370 -29.72 10.88 24.90
C PRO A 370 -31.02 10.95 25.69
N LYS A 371 -32.15 10.94 24.98
CA LYS A 371 -33.48 10.83 25.59
C LYS A 371 -33.55 9.49 26.32
N SER A 372 -33.90 9.53 27.60
CA SER A 372 -33.93 8.32 28.46
C SER A 372 -35.09 7.41 28.13
#